data_AF-A0A842WJB1-F1
#
_entry.id   AF-A0A842WJB1-F1
#
_cell.length_a   1.000
_cell.length_b   1.000
_cell.length_c   1.000
_cell.angle_alpha   90.00
_cell.angle_beta   90.00
_cell.angle_gamma   90.00
#
_symmetry.space_group_name_H-M   'P 1'
#
loop_
_entity.id
_entity.type
_entity.pdbx_description
1 polymer ?
#
loop_
_entity_poly.entity_id
_entity_poly.type
_entity_poly.pdbx_seq_one_letter_code
_entity_poly.pdbx_strand_id
1 'polypeptide(L)'
;MTYPICLWDQLPPVSWDALLLGNGASIALDTQFDYRSLHQLAQSEDRLPTSGPLFRMLGTTDFEHVLLACWHAYLVNLMIPPSSPNIAAVYQEVRDALIGAVQQVHPDPATLTNDLGRIGVFASQFKTIVTFNYDITLYWAMQEYNNNKKMTWFKDAFRDGVFQSDWQTYRQPYGCATGATLVFYAHGSLALARDVYGSETKLTASPWAPGAQSPLLNNIVDSWRVGTHVPLFVSEGNSDAKLASIRRSFYLRTVYDQILSSLDGNVVVYGLSFSDNDRHIIRALKNC
;
A
#
# COMPACT_ATOMS: atom_id res chain seq x y z
N MET A 1 -16.69 6.33 -30.25
CA MET A 1 -15.39 6.15 -30.93
C MET A 1 -14.93 4.72 -30.69
N THR A 2 -14.50 4.02 -31.74
CA THR A 2 -13.80 2.74 -31.63
C THR A 2 -12.31 3.02 -31.50
N TYR A 3 -11.71 2.63 -30.39
CA TYR A 3 -10.27 2.73 -30.19
C TYR A 3 -9.61 1.50 -30.83
N PRO A 4 -8.62 1.65 -31.73
CA PRO A 4 -7.88 0.52 -32.27
C PRO A 4 -7.09 -0.15 -31.13
N ILE A 5 -7.22 -1.47 -31.01
CA ILE A 5 -6.41 -2.27 -30.08
C ILE A 5 -5.18 -2.73 -30.85
N CYS A 6 -4.00 -2.28 -30.40
CA CYS A 6 -2.70 -2.64 -30.97
C CYS A 6 -1.89 -3.47 -29.98
N LEU A 7 -0.94 -4.26 -30.47
CA LEU A 7 0.08 -4.87 -29.61
C LEU A 7 1.05 -3.79 -29.10
N TRP A 8 1.66 -4.04 -27.94
CA TRP A 8 2.56 -3.09 -27.28
C TRP A 8 3.74 -2.67 -28.17
N ASP A 9 4.33 -3.62 -28.90
CA ASP A 9 5.45 -3.41 -29.82
C ASP A 9 5.07 -2.67 -31.11
N GLN A 10 3.77 -2.52 -31.38
CA GLN A 10 3.23 -1.77 -32.52
C GLN A 10 2.88 -0.33 -32.17
N LEU A 11 2.97 0.05 -30.89
CA LEU A 11 2.71 1.42 -30.47
C LEU A 11 3.85 2.32 -30.96
N PRO A 12 3.56 3.53 -31.46
CA PRO A 12 4.60 4.48 -31.82
C PRO A 12 5.44 4.85 -30.58
N PRO A 13 6.63 5.43 -30.76
CA PRO A 13 7.38 5.99 -29.64
C PRO A 13 6.52 7.09 -28.97
N VAL A 14 5.94 6.78 -27.83
CA VAL A 14 5.10 7.70 -27.05
C VAL A 14 5.81 8.02 -25.74
N SER A 15 5.74 9.28 -25.32
CA SER A 15 6.12 9.64 -23.96
C SER A 15 5.01 9.20 -23.01
N TRP A 16 5.32 8.29 -22.10
CA TRP A 16 4.39 7.82 -21.09
C TRP A 16 4.35 8.77 -19.90
N ASP A 17 3.17 9.24 -19.53
CA ASP A 17 2.99 10.22 -18.46
C ASP A 17 2.79 9.53 -17.11
N ALA A 18 1.93 8.51 -17.08
CA ALA A 18 1.54 7.84 -15.86
C ALA A 18 1.59 6.31 -15.95
N LEU A 19 1.88 5.67 -14.82
CA LEU A 19 1.86 4.22 -14.65
C LEU A 19 0.89 3.85 -13.53
N LEU A 20 -0.05 2.95 -13.83
CA LEU A 20 -0.93 2.31 -12.86
C LEU A 20 -0.45 0.88 -12.61
N LEU A 21 -0.14 0.57 -11.36
CA LEU A 21 0.32 -0.76 -10.93
C LEU A 21 -0.72 -1.46 -10.08
N GLY A 22 -1.10 -2.68 -10.48
CA GLY A 22 -1.95 -3.58 -9.71
C GLY A 22 -1.20 -4.82 -9.22
N ASN A 23 -1.87 -5.65 -8.41
CA ASN A 23 -1.24 -6.76 -7.68
C ASN A 23 -0.49 -7.73 -8.62
N GLY A 24 -0.92 -7.83 -9.88
CA GLY A 24 -0.22 -8.61 -10.90
C GLY A 24 1.25 -8.19 -11.11
N ALA A 25 1.61 -6.95 -10.78
CA ALA A 25 2.99 -6.48 -10.82
C ALA A 25 3.87 -7.17 -9.76
N SER A 26 3.34 -7.38 -8.56
CA SER A 26 4.05 -8.08 -7.49
C SER A 26 4.00 -9.60 -7.70
N ILE A 27 2.89 -10.14 -8.20
CA ILE A 27 2.77 -11.56 -8.61
C ILE A 27 3.80 -11.92 -9.68
N ALA A 28 4.09 -11.00 -10.61
CA ALA A 28 5.11 -11.21 -11.64
C ALA A 28 6.54 -11.30 -11.08
N LEU A 29 6.79 -10.77 -9.88
CA LEU A 29 8.08 -10.89 -9.17
C LEU A 29 8.16 -12.18 -8.38
N ASP A 30 7.10 -12.49 -7.63
CA ASP A 30 7.03 -13.70 -6.83
C ASP A 30 5.57 -14.18 -6.74
N THR A 31 5.35 -15.44 -7.08
CA THR A 31 4.04 -16.11 -6.96
C THR A 31 3.51 -16.17 -5.53
N GLN A 32 4.34 -15.94 -4.51
CA GLN A 32 3.89 -15.78 -3.12
C GLN A 32 2.91 -14.62 -2.94
N PHE A 33 2.93 -13.62 -3.85
CA PHE A 33 1.92 -12.56 -3.89
C PHE A 33 0.59 -12.99 -4.52
N ASP A 34 0.48 -14.19 -5.10
CA ASP A 34 -0.76 -14.73 -5.68
C ASP A 34 -1.66 -15.37 -4.61
N TYR A 35 -1.78 -14.70 -3.46
CA TYR A 35 -2.80 -15.05 -2.48
C TYR A 35 -4.10 -14.35 -2.85
N ARG A 36 -5.22 -15.07 -2.71
CA ARG A 36 -6.55 -14.51 -2.98
C ARG A 36 -6.94 -13.43 -1.96
N SER A 37 -6.52 -13.59 -0.72
CA SER A 37 -6.91 -12.75 0.41
C SER A 37 -5.99 -13.04 1.60
N LEU A 38 -5.50 -11.98 2.27
CA LEU A 38 -4.76 -12.11 3.54
C LEU A 38 -5.67 -12.70 4.61
N HIS A 39 -6.95 -12.34 4.60
CA HIS A 39 -7.92 -12.86 5.56
C HIS A 39 -8.14 -14.37 5.33
N GLN A 40 -8.27 -14.82 4.09
CA GLN A 40 -8.35 -16.25 3.75
C GLN A 40 -7.09 -16.99 4.15
N LEU A 41 -5.91 -16.41 3.90
CA LEU A 41 -4.63 -16.99 4.31
C LEU A 41 -4.53 -17.13 5.84
N ALA A 42 -4.91 -16.08 6.58
CA ALA A 42 -4.94 -16.12 8.03
C ALA A 42 -5.92 -17.17 8.58
N GLN A 43 -7.09 -17.32 7.93
CA GLN A 43 -8.08 -18.34 8.30
C GLN A 43 -7.60 -19.77 8.00
N SER A 44 -6.97 -20.01 6.84
CA SER A 44 -6.49 -21.36 6.47
C SER A 44 -5.36 -21.86 7.37
N GLU A 45 -4.59 -20.93 7.94
CA GLU A 45 -3.49 -21.20 8.88
C GLU A 45 -3.94 -21.20 10.35
N ASP A 46 -5.27 -21.22 10.60
CA ASP A 46 -5.87 -21.21 11.95
C ASP A 46 -5.36 -20.05 12.85
N ARG A 47 -5.07 -18.89 12.24
CA ARG A 47 -4.56 -17.70 12.96
C ARG A 47 -5.67 -16.84 13.57
N LEU A 48 -6.94 -17.10 13.24
CA LEU A 48 -8.11 -16.34 13.69
C LEU A 48 -9.18 -17.20 14.41
N PRO A 49 -8.79 -18.09 15.36
CA PRO A 49 -9.73 -19.05 15.97
C PRO A 49 -10.84 -18.38 16.79
N THR A 50 -10.55 -17.26 17.46
CA THR A 50 -11.53 -16.54 18.29
C THR A 50 -12.13 -15.35 17.55
N SER A 51 -11.29 -14.64 16.81
CA SER A 51 -11.59 -13.33 16.22
C SER A 51 -12.17 -13.42 14.81
N GLY A 52 -12.08 -14.56 14.13
CA GLY A 52 -12.65 -14.78 12.79
C GLY A 52 -14.14 -14.38 12.64
N PRO A 53 -15.03 -14.67 13.61
CA PRO A 53 -16.41 -14.20 13.57
C PRO A 53 -16.60 -12.67 13.52
N LEU A 54 -15.63 -11.87 13.97
CA LEU A 54 -15.71 -10.41 13.95
C LEU A 54 -15.74 -9.84 12.54
N PHE A 55 -14.96 -10.41 11.62
CA PHE A 55 -14.96 -10.04 10.21
C PHE A 55 -16.36 -10.18 9.61
N ARG A 56 -17.05 -11.29 9.90
CA ARG A 56 -18.44 -11.50 9.48
C ARG A 56 -19.40 -10.50 10.13
N MET A 57 -19.26 -10.25 11.43
CA MET A 57 -20.14 -9.32 12.16
C MET A 57 -20.01 -7.88 11.66
N LEU A 58 -18.79 -7.46 11.29
CA LEU A 58 -18.51 -6.14 10.73
C LEU A 58 -18.73 -6.07 9.21
N GLY A 59 -19.09 -7.18 8.57
CA GLY A 59 -19.34 -7.26 7.13
C GLY A 59 -18.13 -6.91 6.28
N THR A 60 -16.91 -7.25 6.74
CA THR A 60 -15.65 -6.88 6.08
C THR A 60 -14.63 -8.01 6.16
N THR A 61 -13.71 -8.07 5.19
CA THR A 61 -12.48 -8.88 5.28
C THR A 61 -11.23 -8.02 5.42
N ASP A 62 -11.41 -6.69 5.51
CA ASP A 62 -10.33 -5.72 5.68
C ASP A 62 -9.83 -5.71 7.13
N PHE A 63 -8.55 -6.07 7.30
CA PHE A 63 -7.87 -6.05 8.60
C PHE A 63 -7.81 -4.66 9.23
N GLU A 64 -7.64 -3.57 8.46
CA GLU A 64 -7.60 -2.21 9.02
C GLU A 64 -8.89 -1.93 9.79
N HIS A 65 -10.04 -2.26 9.19
CA HIS A 65 -11.34 -2.03 9.78
C HIS A 65 -11.54 -2.85 11.07
N VAL A 66 -11.19 -4.13 11.06
CA VAL A 66 -11.34 -4.98 12.24
C VAL A 66 -10.38 -4.58 13.36
N LEU A 67 -9.13 -4.23 13.04
CA LEU A 67 -8.14 -3.76 14.02
C LEU A 67 -8.59 -2.45 14.68
N LEU A 68 -9.09 -1.49 13.90
CA LEU A 68 -9.63 -0.23 14.44
C LEU A 68 -10.83 -0.48 15.36
N ALA A 69 -11.74 -1.38 14.99
CA ALA A 69 -12.89 -1.73 15.83
C ALA A 69 -12.45 -2.37 17.16
N CYS A 70 -11.53 -3.33 17.10
CA CYS A 70 -10.96 -3.98 18.28
C CYS A 70 -10.22 -2.97 19.17
N TRP A 71 -9.51 -2.02 18.57
CA TRP A 71 -8.79 -0.99 19.30
C TRP A 71 -9.72 -0.05 20.07
N HIS A 72 -10.78 0.46 19.43
CA HIS A 72 -11.76 1.29 20.13
C HIS A 72 -12.46 0.52 21.25
N ALA A 73 -12.80 -0.76 21.02
CA ALA A 73 -13.36 -1.62 22.05
C ALA A 73 -12.38 -1.80 23.24
N TYR A 74 -11.09 -1.96 22.95
CA TYR A 74 -10.04 -2.04 23.97
C TYR A 74 -9.94 -0.76 24.81
N LEU A 75 -9.94 0.43 24.17
CA LEU A 75 -9.91 1.71 24.90
C LEU A 75 -11.13 1.89 25.82
N VAL A 76 -12.33 1.56 25.34
CA VAL A 76 -13.56 1.62 26.17
C VAL A 76 -13.47 0.64 27.33
N ASN A 77 -12.99 -0.58 27.07
CA ASN A 77 -12.82 -1.62 28.09
C ASN A 77 -11.84 -1.23 29.20
N LEU A 78 -10.82 -0.42 28.90
CA LEU A 78 -9.92 0.11 29.93
C LEU A 78 -10.60 1.10 30.89
N MET A 79 -11.65 1.80 30.42
CA MET A 79 -12.32 2.85 31.19
C MET A 79 -13.50 2.35 32.03
N ILE A 80 -13.98 1.13 31.80
CA ILE A 80 -15.18 0.57 32.45
C ILE A 80 -14.81 -0.68 33.27
N PRO A 81 -14.60 -0.56 34.59
CA PRO A 81 -14.35 -1.71 35.46
C PRO A 81 -15.60 -2.58 35.71
N PRO A 82 -15.46 -3.91 35.86
CA PRO A 82 -14.24 -4.66 35.64
C PRO A 82 -13.94 -4.81 34.14
N SER A 83 -12.70 -4.55 33.74
CA SER A 83 -12.28 -4.70 32.36
C SER A 83 -12.17 -6.19 31.98
N SER A 84 -12.50 -6.52 30.74
CA SER A 84 -12.38 -7.87 30.20
C SER A 84 -10.99 -8.08 29.56
N PRO A 85 -10.20 -9.09 29.99
CA PRO A 85 -8.93 -9.40 29.34
C PRO A 85 -9.12 -9.96 27.92
N ASN A 86 -10.30 -10.48 27.60
CA ASN A 86 -10.61 -11.08 26.30
C ASN A 86 -10.56 -10.06 25.16
N ILE A 87 -10.89 -8.79 25.43
CA ILE A 87 -10.86 -7.74 24.39
C ILE A 87 -9.43 -7.45 23.95
N ALA A 88 -8.48 -7.42 24.89
CA ALA A 88 -7.06 -7.26 24.57
C ALA A 88 -6.54 -8.46 23.77
N ALA A 89 -6.91 -9.68 24.16
CA ALA A 89 -6.52 -10.91 23.48
C ALA A 89 -7.02 -10.96 22.03
N VAL A 90 -8.28 -10.56 21.79
CA VAL A 90 -8.87 -10.48 20.45
C VAL A 90 -8.12 -9.48 19.56
N TYR A 91 -7.78 -8.30 20.09
CA TYR A 91 -6.99 -7.31 19.33
C TYR A 91 -5.62 -7.89 18.93
N GLN A 92 -4.94 -8.53 19.88
CA GLN A 92 -3.63 -9.16 19.64
C GLN A 92 -3.74 -10.28 18.60
N GLU A 93 -4.77 -11.13 18.67
CA GLU A 93 -5.00 -12.22 17.72
C GLU A 93 -5.15 -11.70 16.28
N VAL A 94 -6.02 -10.71 16.05
CA VAL A 94 -6.22 -10.12 14.71
C VAL A 94 -4.92 -9.52 14.18
N ARG A 95 -4.17 -8.82 15.03
CA ARG A 95 -2.90 -8.19 14.66
C ARG A 95 -1.85 -9.23 14.31
N ASP A 96 -1.68 -10.23 15.13
CA ASP A 96 -0.64 -11.24 14.96
C ASP A 96 -0.97 -12.14 13.75
N ALA A 97 -2.26 -12.36 13.47
CA ALA A 97 -2.73 -12.99 12.25
C ALA A 97 -2.34 -12.19 11.00
N LEU A 98 -2.54 -10.86 11.01
CA LEU A 98 -2.12 -9.99 9.91
C LEU A 98 -0.60 -10.01 9.71
N ILE A 99 0.16 -9.82 10.78
CA ILE A 99 1.63 -9.87 10.75
C ILE A 99 2.09 -11.18 10.12
N GLY A 100 1.51 -12.29 10.58
CA GLY A 100 1.79 -13.62 10.09
C GLY A 100 1.52 -13.80 8.60
N ALA A 101 0.35 -13.35 8.13
CA ALA A 101 -0.01 -13.40 6.72
C ALA A 101 0.93 -12.54 5.85
N VAL A 102 1.25 -11.33 6.31
CA VAL A 102 2.17 -10.42 5.61
C VAL A 102 3.58 -11.01 5.52
N GLN A 103 4.13 -11.50 6.64
CA GLN A 103 5.47 -12.11 6.66
C GLN A 103 5.57 -13.37 5.79
N GLN A 104 4.45 -14.11 5.64
CA GLN A 104 4.41 -15.32 4.83
C GLN A 104 4.40 -15.04 3.31
N VAL A 105 3.80 -13.94 2.86
CA VAL A 105 3.64 -13.66 1.42
C VAL A 105 4.73 -12.75 0.85
N HIS A 106 5.53 -12.08 1.70
CA HIS A 106 6.56 -11.16 1.25
C HIS A 106 7.91 -11.87 1.09
N PRO A 107 8.52 -11.82 -0.11
CA PRO A 107 9.84 -12.35 -0.32
C PRO A 107 10.90 -11.52 0.40
N ASP A 108 12.06 -12.13 0.61
CA ASP A 108 13.25 -11.42 1.01
C ASP A 108 13.69 -10.46 -0.12
N PRO A 109 13.83 -9.14 0.12
CA PRO A 109 14.28 -8.20 -0.90
C PRO A 109 15.59 -8.62 -1.59
N ALA A 110 16.49 -9.32 -0.88
CA ALA A 110 17.75 -9.77 -1.45
C ALA A 110 17.56 -10.73 -2.65
N THR A 111 16.48 -11.51 -2.69
CA THR A 111 16.18 -12.42 -3.81
C THR A 111 15.67 -11.68 -5.05
N LEU A 112 15.22 -10.42 -4.91
CA LEU A 112 14.62 -9.62 -5.98
C LEU A 112 15.55 -8.56 -6.58
N THR A 113 16.79 -8.42 -6.08
CA THR A 113 17.70 -7.30 -6.41
C THR A 113 17.78 -6.97 -7.91
N ASN A 114 17.96 -7.97 -8.78
CA ASN A 114 18.05 -7.74 -10.22
C ASN A 114 16.75 -7.19 -10.83
N ASP A 115 15.60 -7.63 -10.34
CA ASP A 115 14.30 -7.20 -10.85
C ASP A 115 13.92 -5.83 -10.29
N LEU A 116 14.26 -5.54 -9.03
CA LEU A 116 14.10 -4.21 -8.42
C LEU A 116 14.86 -3.13 -9.21
N GLY A 117 16.10 -3.42 -9.63
CA GLY A 117 16.88 -2.53 -10.49
C GLY A 117 16.21 -2.26 -11.84
N ARG A 118 15.64 -3.30 -12.49
CA ARG A 118 14.91 -3.14 -13.76
C ARG A 118 13.62 -2.36 -13.58
N ILE A 119 12.86 -2.63 -12.52
CA ILE A 119 11.65 -1.89 -12.16
C ILE A 119 11.98 -0.42 -11.97
N GLY A 120 13.03 -0.09 -11.21
CA GLY A 120 13.45 1.29 -11.00
C GLY A 120 13.77 2.03 -12.30
N VAL A 121 14.44 1.37 -13.26
CA VAL A 121 14.74 1.95 -14.58
C VAL A 121 13.50 2.13 -15.45
N PHE A 122 12.55 1.20 -15.40
CA PHE A 122 11.29 1.32 -16.13
C PHE A 122 10.40 2.42 -15.51
N ALA A 123 10.22 2.38 -14.20
CA ALA A 123 9.41 3.30 -13.42
C ALA A 123 9.91 4.75 -13.51
N SER A 124 11.21 4.98 -13.64
CA SER A 124 11.79 6.34 -13.67
C SER A 124 11.43 7.13 -14.93
N GLN A 125 10.88 6.46 -15.96
CA GLN A 125 10.46 7.07 -17.22
C GLN A 125 9.10 7.79 -17.11
N PHE A 126 8.34 7.52 -16.05
CA PHE A 126 7.01 8.10 -15.83
C PHE A 126 7.09 9.35 -14.95
N LYS A 127 6.19 10.30 -15.15
CA LYS A 127 6.04 11.47 -14.27
C LYS A 127 5.31 11.12 -12.98
N THR A 128 4.34 10.22 -13.08
CA THR A 128 3.49 9.82 -11.95
C THR A 128 3.23 8.32 -11.97
N ILE A 129 3.33 7.68 -10.82
CA ILE A 129 2.99 6.28 -10.60
C ILE A 129 1.92 6.24 -9.53
N VAL A 130 0.83 5.52 -9.80
CA VAL A 130 -0.18 5.19 -8.81
C VAL A 130 -0.23 3.69 -8.66
N THR A 131 0.13 3.19 -7.48
CA THR A 131 0.08 1.76 -7.17
C THR A 131 -1.15 1.45 -6.33
N PHE A 132 -1.78 0.33 -6.64
CA PHE A 132 -2.86 -0.30 -5.89
C PHE A 132 -2.33 -1.46 -5.03
N ASN A 133 -1.03 -1.73 -5.09
CA ASN A 133 -0.38 -2.76 -4.32
C ASN A 133 -0.03 -2.17 -2.96
N TYR A 134 -0.41 -2.88 -1.90
CA TYR A 134 -0.06 -2.47 -0.56
C TYR A 134 1.30 -3.01 -0.11
N ASP A 135 1.92 -3.92 -0.86
CA ASP A 135 3.27 -4.39 -0.54
C ASP A 135 4.33 -3.27 -0.64
N ILE A 136 5.58 -3.61 -0.31
CA ILE A 136 6.72 -2.69 -0.25
C ILE A 136 7.74 -2.91 -1.38
N THR A 137 7.39 -3.70 -2.41
CA THR A 137 8.31 -4.03 -3.52
C THR A 137 8.65 -2.80 -4.37
N LEU A 138 7.65 -1.99 -4.73
CA LEU A 138 7.86 -0.74 -5.46
C LEU A 138 8.72 0.23 -4.64
N TYR A 139 8.49 0.30 -3.33
CA TYR A 139 9.30 1.12 -2.43
C TYR A 139 10.78 0.66 -2.44
N TRP A 140 11.04 -0.64 -2.42
CA TRP A 140 12.41 -1.15 -2.54
C TRP A 140 13.05 -0.77 -3.88
N ALA A 141 12.33 -0.90 -5.00
CA ALA A 141 12.82 -0.49 -6.31
C ALA A 141 13.13 1.02 -6.38
N MET A 142 12.28 1.86 -5.79
CA MET A 142 12.52 3.30 -5.67
C MET A 142 13.80 3.61 -4.88
N GLN A 143 13.97 2.96 -3.73
CA GLN A 143 15.14 3.16 -2.87
C GLN A 143 16.43 2.69 -3.55
N GLU A 144 16.41 1.51 -4.16
CA GLU A 144 17.54 0.97 -4.91
C GLU A 144 17.96 1.91 -6.04
N TYR A 145 17.00 2.39 -6.85
CA TYR A 145 17.30 3.31 -7.93
C TYR A 145 17.90 4.63 -7.43
N ASN A 146 17.28 5.26 -6.43
CA ASN A 146 17.77 6.52 -5.85
C ASN A 146 19.20 6.35 -5.27
N ASN A 147 19.46 5.24 -4.57
CA ASN A 147 20.77 4.92 -4.00
C ASN A 147 21.83 4.69 -5.09
N ASN A 148 21.53 3.85 -6.09
CA ASN A 148 22.45 3.53 -7.19
C ASN A 148 22.80 4.78 -8.01
N LYS A 149 21.82 5.65 -8.24
CA LYS A 149 22.01 6.91 -8.96
C LYS A 149 22.55 8.05 -8.09
N LYS A 150 22.62 7.86 -6.77
CA LYS A 150 23.01 8.88 -5.78
C LYS A 150 22.21 10.18 -5.94
N MET A 151 20.90 10.07 -6.17
CA MET A 151 20.01 11.20 -6.38
C MET A 151 18.58 10.90 -5.88
N THR A 152 17.80 11.95 -5.62
CA THR A 152 16.38 11.83 -5.22
C THR A 152 15.46 11.93 -6.45
N TRP A 153 15.42 10.87 -7.26
CA TRP A 153 14.57 10.82 -8.46
C TRP A 153 13.12 10.47 -8.10
N PHE A 154 12.93 9.35 -7.42
CA PHE A 154 11.62 8.94 -6.93
C PHE A 154 11.27 9.67 -5.63
N LYS A 155 10.04 10.16 -5.56
CA LYS A 155 9.49 10.87 -4.41
C LYS A 155 8.03 10.45 -4.21
N ASP A 156 7.56 10.48 -2.97
CA ASP A 156 6.19 10.08 -2.62
C ASP A 156 5.45 11.15 -1.81
N ALA A 157 6.03 12.36 -1.72
CA ALA A 157 5.51 13.49 -0.97
C ALA A 157 5.29 13.23 0.52
N PHE A 158 5.98 12.24 1.10
CA PHE A 158 6.10 12.12 2.55
C PHE A 158 7.38 12.82 3.04
N ARG A 159 7.24 13.60 4.11
CA ARG A 159 8.36 14.25 4.81
C ARG A 159 8.22 13.98 6.30
N ASP A 160 9.26 13.42 6.91
CA ASP A 160 9.28 13.07 8.33
C ASP A 160 8.06 12.21 8.74
N GLY A 161 7.67 11.29 7.85
CA GLY A 161 6.50 10.43 8.01
C GLY A 161 5.15 11.07 7.64
N VAL A 162 5.08 12.39 7.43
CA VAL A 162 3.82 13.10 7.18
C VAL A 162 3.64 13.37 5.69
N PHE A 163 2.46 13.03 5.16
CA PHE A 163 2.09 13.37 3.78
C PHE A 163 1.92 14.88 3.61
N GLN A 164 2.55 15.43 2.59
CA GLN A 164 2.50 16.85 2.28
C GLN A 164 1.38 17.14 1.27
N SER A 165 0.40 17.95 1.67
CA SER A 165 -0.76 18.29 0.82
C SER A 165 -0.39 19.11 -0.41
N ASP A 166 0.75 19.80 -0.40
CA ASP A 166 1.34 20.52 -1.53
C ASP A 166 2.22 19.60 -2.39
N TRP A 167 1.85 18.31 -2.51
CA TRP A 167 2.59 17.26 -3.21
C TRP A 167 3.07 17.66 -4.63
N GLN A 168 2.39 18.58 -5.31
CA GLN A 168 2.79 19.10 -6.62
C GLN A 168 4.19 19.73 -6.59
N THR A 169 4.62 20.32 -5.48
CA THR A 169 5.95 20.93 -5.33
C THR A 169 7.07 19.90 -5.50
N TYR A 170 6.79 18.62 -5.17
CA TYR A 170 7.75 17.53 -5.29
C TYR A 170 8.05 17.16 -6.76
N ARG A 171 7.25 17.61 -7.74
CA ARG A 171 7.56 17.43 -9.17
C ARG A 171 8.85 18.14 -9.59
N GLN A 172 9.24 19.19 -8.88
CA GLN A 172 10.48 19.90 -9.16
C GLN A 172 11.68 19.02 -8.81
N PRO A 173 12.71 18.87 -9.68
CA PRO A 173 13.90 18.09 -9.36
C PRO A 173 14.62 18.62 -8.11
N TYR A 174 15.31 17.73 -7.38
CA TYR A 174 16.06 18.09 -6.19
C TYR A 174 17.54 17.72 -6.34
N GLY A 175 18.43 18.61 -5.91
CA GLY A 175 19.88 18.40 -6.01
C GLY A 175 20.34 18.28 -7.47
N CYS A 176 21.03 17.18 -7.79
CA CYS A 176 21.57 16.90 -9.12
C CYS A 176 20.59 16.16 -10.05
N ALA A 177 19.38 15.83 -9.58
CA ALA A 177 18.39 15.17 -10.43
C ALA A 177 17.91 16.11 -11.54
N THR A 178 17.76 15.59 -12.76
CA THR A 178 17.25 16.33 -13.92
C THR A 178 15.74 16.17 -14.13
N GLY A 179 15.11 15.30 -13.34
CA GLY A 179 13.69 14.99 -13.38
C GLY A 179 13.22 14.43 -12.03
N ALA A 180 11.95 14.03 -11.98
CA ALA A 180 11.38 13.36 -10.83
C ALA A 180 10.20 12.47 -11.25
N THR A 181 10.02 11.37 -10.54
CA THR A 181 8.84 10.52 -10.62
C THR A 181 8.12 10.55 -9.28
N LEU A 182 6.85 10.98 -9.28
CA LEU A 182 6.03 10.94 -8.07
C LEU A 182 5.30 9.59 -7.95
N VAL A 183 5.33 8.99 -6.77
CA VAL A 183 4.73 7.68 -6.49
C VAL A 183 3.68 7.80 -5.40
N PHE A 184 2.47 7.30 -5.67
CA PHE A 184 1.34 7.35 -4.76
C PHE A 184 0.69 5.98 -4.57
N TYR A 185 0.26 5.67 -3.36
CA TYR A 185 -0.31 4.39 -2.95
C TYR A 185 -1.83 4.52 -2.80
N ALA A 186 -2.59 4.28 -3.86
CA ALA A 186 -4.04 4.52 -3.90
C ALA A 186 -4.85 3.58 -2.99
N HIS A 187 -4.33 2.37 -2.73
CA HIS A 187 -4.89 1.44 -1.73
C HIS A 187 -4.00 1.37 -0.49
N GLY A 188 -3.14 2.36 -0.27
CA GLY A 188 -2.22 2.39 0.87
C GLY A 188 -1.04 1.43 0.71
N SER A 189 -0.28 1.25 1.78
CA SER A 189 0.90 0.38 1.80
C SER A 189 1.15 -0.12 3.21
N LEU A 190 1.83 -1.26 3.36
CA LEU A 190 2.31 -1.74 4.65
C LEU A 190 3.22 -0.71 5.34
N ALA A 191 3.87 0.16 4.57
CA ALA A 191 4.66 1.25 5.11
C ALA A 191 3.80 2.42 5.64
N LEU A 192 2.49 2.43 5.42
CA LEU A 192 1.58 3.44 5.92
C LEU A 192 0.83 2.93 7.15
N ALA A 193 0.67 3.81 8.11
CA ALA A 193 0.05 3.50 9.39
C ALA A 193 -0.84 4.65 9.84
N ARG A 194 -1.82 4.33 10.69
CA ARG A 194 -2.68 5.30 11.34
C ARG A 194 -2.66 5.08 12.85
N ASP A 195 -2.59 6.16 13.61
CA ASP A 195 -2.70 6.13 15.05
C ASP A 195 -4.16 6.18 15.54
N VAL A 196 -4.33 6.13 16.86
CA VAL A 196 -5.62 6.09 17.54
C VAL A 196 -6.43 7.39 17.40
N TYR A 197 -5.78 8.49 17.03
CA TYR A 197 -6.38 9.80 16.85
C TYR A 197 -6.69 10.08 15.36
N GLY A 198 -6.38 9.13 14.48
CA GLY A 198 -6.57 9.26 13.04
C GLY A 198 -5.40 9.93 12.31
N SER A 199 -4.28 10.19 12.99
CA SER A 199 -3.08 10.70 12.35
C SER A 199 -2.46 9.63 11.47
N GLU A 200 -2.10 9.99 10.24
CA GLU A 200 -1.54 9.08 9.25
C GLU A 200 -0.04 9.33 9.12
N THR A 201 0.75 8.26 9.17
CA THR A 201 2.21 8.34 9.10
C THR A 201 2.78 7.26 8.18
N LYS A 202 3.88 7.58 7.52
CA LYS A 202 4.71 6.63 6.79
C LYS A 202 5.86 6.16 7.68
N LEU A 203 5.91 4.85 7.90
CA LEU A 203 7.01 4.16 8.55
C LEU A 203 8.20 4.04 7.59
N THR A 204 9.40 4.30 8.10
CA THR A 204 10.66 4.16 7.36
C THR A 204 11.50 3.05 7.99
N ALA A 205 12.53 2.57 7.28
CA ALA A 205 13.50 1.66 7.90
C ALA A 205 14.17 2.36 9.10
N SER A 206 14.41 1.62 10.18
CA SER A 206 15.11 2.16 11.34
C SER A 206 16.57 2.44 10.99
N PRO A 207 17.09 3.66 11.25
CA PRO A 207 18.51 3.96 11.05
C PRO A 207 19.42 3.20 12.05
N TRP A 208 18.86 2.60 13.10
CA TRP A 208 19.58 1.91 14.17
C TRP A 208 19.72 0.40 13.97
N ALA A 209 19.25 -0.14 12.84
CA ALA A 209 19.38 -1.56 12.48
C ALA A 209 20.04 -1.76 11.09
N PRO A 210 21.24 -1.19 10.83
CA PRO A 210 21.93 -1.42 9.57
C PRO A 210 22.31 -2.91 9.42
N GLY A 211 21.94 -3.51 8.29
CA GLY A 211 22.28 -4.90 7.96
C GLY A 211 21.25 -5.97 8.36
N ALA A 212 20.12 -5.59 8.97
CA ALA A 212 19.01 -6.53 9.15
C ALA A 212 18.40 -6.93 7.80
N GLN A 213 17.97 -8.18 7.66
CA GLN A 213 17.18 -8.64 6.51
C GLN A 213 15.82 -7.94 6.54
N SER A 214 15.45 -7.24 5.46
CA SER A 214 14.21 -6.44 5.34
C SER A 214 13.94 -5.47 6.52
N PRO A 215 14.82 -4.48 6.76
CA PRO A 215 14.74 -3.62 7.97
C PRO A 215 13.48 -2.76 8.02
N LEU A 216 12.88 -2.45 6.86
CA LEU A 216 11.58 -1.77 6.80
C LEU A 216 10.45 -2.69 7.27
N LEU A 217 10.38 -3.92 6.76
CA LEU A 217 9.31 -4.86 7.12
C LEU A 217 9.35 -5.18 8.61
N ASN A 218 10.55 -5.36 9.17
CA ASN A 218 10.71 -5.56 10.61
C ASN A 218 10.21 -4.35 11.40
N ASN A 219 10.58 -3.13 11.01
CA ASN A 219 10.10 -1.92 11.70
C ASN A 219 8.57 -1.74 11.58
N ILE A 220 7.98 -2.09 10.44
CA ILE A 220 6.52 -2.11 10.24
C ILE A 220 5.87 -3.08 11.23
N VAL A 221 6.35 -4.32 11.27
CA VAL A 221 5.82 -5.37 12.16
C VAL A 221 5.98 -4.99 13.63
N ASP A 222 7.15 -4.45 14.01
CA ASP A 222 7.41 -4.01 15.38
C ASP A 222 6.50 -2.84 15.78
N SER A 223 6.28 -1.88 14.89
CA SER A 223 5.34 -0.77 15.10
C SER A 223 3.92 -1.29 15.38
N TRP A 224 3.44 -2.26 14.60
CA TRP A 224 2.14 -2.88 14.84
C TRP A 224 2.10 -3.64 16.17
N ARG A 225 3.17 -4.35 16.55
CA ARG A 225 3.27 -5.10 17.82
C ARG A 225 3.21 -4.19 19.05
N VAL A 226 3.79 -2.99 18.98
CA VAL A 226 3.65 -1.98 20.04
C VAL A 226 2.18 -1.56 20.22
N GLY A 227 1.39 -1.66 19.14
CA GLY A 227 -0.05 -1.44 19.16
C GLY A 227 -0.46 0.01 18.99
N THR A 228 0.45 0.98 19.06
CA THR A 228 0.11 2.41 18.92
C THR A 228 -0.39 2.80 17.53
N HIS A 229 -0.20 1.93 16.54
CA HIS A 229 -0.59 2.14 15.16
C HIS A 229 -1.26 0.88 14.58
N VAL A 230 -2.18 1.11 13.66
CA VAL A 230 -2.71 0.09 12.75
C VAL A 230 -2.23 0.37 11.32
N PRO A 231 -2.10 -0.65 10.46
CA PRO A 231 -1.80 -0.44 9.05
C PRO A 231 -2.86 0.42 8.37
N LEU A 232 -2.43 1.19 7.36
CA LEU A 232 -3.30 1.96 6.47
C LEU A 232 -3.21 1.39 5.04
N PHE A 233 -4.09 0.44 4.73
CA PHE A 233 -4.22 -0.12 3.39
C PHE A 233 -5.59 -0.76 3.15
N VAL A 234 -5.99 -0.79 1.89
CA VAL A 234 -7.25 -1.36 1.42
C VAL A 234 -6.94 -2.65 0.67
N SER A 235 -7.04 -3.78 1.37
CA SER A 235 -6.65 -5.07 0.80
C SER A 235 -7.80 -5.79 0.10
N GLU A 236 -9.03 -5.69 0.61
CA GLU A 236 -10.11 -6.61 0.26
C GLU A 236 -11.49 -5.94 0.25
N GLY A 237 -12.52 -6.71 -0.11
CA GLY A 237 -13.90 -6.25 -0.19
C GLY A 237 -14.34 -5.81 -1.59
N ASN A 238 -15.64 -5.52 -1.72
CA ASN A 238 -16.23 -5.03 -2.96
C ASN A 238 -15.84 -3.56 -3.23
N SER A 239 -16.08 -3.09 -4.45
CA SER A 239 -15.66 -1.74 -4.88
C SER A 239 -16.19 -0.62 -3.99
N ASP A 240 -17.40 -0.71 -3.46
CA ASP A 240 -17.98 0.34 -2.63
C ASP A 240 -17.41 0.32 -1.20
N ALA A 241 -17.13 -0.87 -0.66
CA ALA A 241 -16.41 -1.02 0.62
C ALA A 241 -14.99 -0.45 0.52
N LYS A 242 -14.26 -0.76 -0.55
CA LYS A 242 -12.93 -0.19 -0.82
C LYS A 242 -12.98 1.33 -0.90
N LEU A 243 -13.94 1.88 -1.65
CA LEU A 243 -14.13 3.33 -1.78
C LEU A 243 -14.48 3.99 -0.44
N ALA A 244 -15.31 3.33 0.40
CA ALA A 244 -15.62 3.82 1.73
C ALA A 244 -14.36 3.88 2.63
N SER A 245 -13.48 2.87 2.54
CA SER A 245 -12.20 2.85 3.26
C SER A 245 -11.26 3.98 2.79
N ILE A 246 -11.07 4.12 1.47
CA ILE A 246 -10.30 5.22 0.85
C ILE A 246 -10.78 6.59 1.35
N ARG A 247 -12.10 6.80 1.38
CA ARG A 247 -12.71 8.07 1.81
C ARG A 247 -12.52 8.36 3.29
N ARG A 248 -12.20 7.39 4.15
CA ARG A 248 -11.92 7.66 5.57
C ARG A 248 -10.52 8.21 5.80
N SER A 249 -9.59 7.89 4.90
CA SER A 249 -8.22 8.39 4.94
C SER A 249 -8.08 9.78 4.34
N PHE A 250 -7.21 10.61 4.91
CA PHE A 250 -6.83 11.88 4.28
C PHE A 250 -5.92 11.62 3.08
N TYR A 251 -4.88 10.81 3.26
CA TYR A 251 -3.94 10.43 2.22
C TYR A 251 -4.63 9.70 1.06
N LEU A 252 -5.32 8.58 1.32
CA LEU A 252 -5.91 7.77 0.24
C LEU A 252 -6.98 8.54 -0.53
N ARG A 253 -7.78 9.35 0.18
CA ARG A 253 -8.76 10.24 -0.46
C ARG A 253 -8.06 11.27 -1.35
N THR A 254 -6.97 11.87 -0.91
CA THR A 254 -6.21 12.82 -1.73
C THR A 254 -5.66 12.14 -2.99
N VAL A 255 -5.10 10.92 -2.85
CA VAL A 255 -4.64 10.13 -3.99
C VAL A 255 -5.80 9.83 -4.95
N TYR A 256 -6.96 9.43 -4.45
CA TYR A 256 -8.11 9.07 -5.27
C TYR A 256 -8.77 10.29 -5.96
N ASP A 257 -9.06 11.34 -5.19
CA ASP A 257 -9.86 12.49 -5.64
C ASP A 257 -9.04 13.56 -6.38
N GLN A 258 -7.72 13.63 -6.17
CA GLN A 258 -6.88 14.67 -6.79
C GLN A 258 -5.80 14.14 -7.71
N ILE A 259 -5.24 12.94 -7.46
CA ILE A 259 -4.10 12.44 -8.25
C ILE A 259 -4.59 11.46 -9.32
N LEU A 260 -5.34 10.43 -8.92
CA LEU A 260 -5.86 9.42 -9.83
C LEU A 260 -6.86 10.00 -10.83
N SER A 261 -7.71 10.92 -10.36
CA SER A 261 -8.71 11.65 -11.15
C SER A 261 -8.15 12.77 -12.03
N SER A 262 -6.86 13.11 -11.90
CA SER A 262 -6.19 14.12 -12.71
C SER A 262 -5.09 13.54 -13.58
N LEU A 263 -5.02 12.20 -13.69
CA LEU A 263 -4.11 11.55 -14.62
C LEU A 263 -4.51 11.91 -16.04
N ASP A 264 -3.60 12.56 -16.74
CA ASP A 264 -3.76 12.99 -18.13
C ASP A 264 -2.61 12.41 -18.98
N GLY A 265 -2.76 12.48 -20.30
CA GLY A 265 -1.79 11.98 -21.25
C GLY A 265 -1.80 10.46 -21.40
N ASN A 266 -0.62 9.89 -21.66
CA ASN A 266 -0.51 8.47 -21.98
C ASN A 266 -0.32 7.64 -20.70
N VAL A 267 -1.36 6.89 -20.33
CA VAL A 267 -1.37 6.06 -19.11
C VAL A 267 -1.06 4.60 -19.46
N VAL A 268 -0.06 4.03 -18.81
CA VAL A 268 0.24 2.59 -18.86
C VAL A 268 -0.42 1.90 -17.68
N VAL A 269 -1.04 0.75 -17.92
CA VAL A 269 -1.60 -0.09 -16.88
C VAL A 269 -0.91 -1.44 -16.87
N TYR A 270 -0.43 -1.88 -15.71
CA TYR A 270 0.18 -3.19 -15.55
C TYR A 270 -0.29 -3.88 -14.27
N GLY A 271 -0.64 -5.17 -14.38
CA GLY A 271 -1.03 -5.99 -13.23
C GLY A 271 -2.40 -5.69 -12.62
N LEU A 272 -3.22 -4.84 -13.24
CA LEU A 272 -4.62 -4.63 -12.84
C LEU A 272 -5.56 -5.55 -13.62
N SER A 273 -6.41 -6.28 -12.92
CA SER A 273 -7.43 -7.15 -13.53
C SER A 273 -8.70 -6.39 -13.93
N PHE A 274 -8.90 -5.18 -13.39
CA PHE A 274 -10.15 -4.42 -13.51
C PHE A 274 -11.39 -5.25 -13.17
N SER A 275 -11.25 -6.12 -12.17
CA SER A 275 -12.33 -6.95 -11.66
C SER A 275 -13.51 -6.10 -11.14
N ASP A 276 -14.65 -6.74 -10.87
CA ASP A 276 -15.81 -6.04 -10.30
C ASP A 276 -15.51 -5.31 -8.99
N ASN A 277 -14.52 -5.78 -8.22
CA ASN A 277 -14.08 -5.16 -6.99
C ASN A 277 -13.28 -3.86 -7.21
N ASP A 278 -12.84 -3.58 -8.44
CA ASP A 278 -11.97 -2.45 -8.77
C ASP A 278 -12.67 -1.41 -9.66
N ARG A 279 -14.01 -1.49 -9.77
CA ARG A 279 -14.84 -0.53 -10.55
C ARG A 279 -14.66 0.93 -10.10
N HIS A 280 -14.28 1.19 -8.85
CA HIS A 280 -13.97 2.55 -8.35
C HIS A 280 -12.74 3.15 -9.02
N ILE A 281 -11.76 2.33 -9.44
CA ILE A 281 -10.58 2.78 -10.19
C ILE A 281 -11.02 3.31 -11.56
N ILE A 282 -11.84 2.53 -12.27
CA ILE A 282 -12.38 2.95 -13.59
C ILE A 282 -13.22 4.23 -13.44
N ARG A 283 -14.04 4.33 -12.38
CA ARG A 283 -14.81 5.54 -12.09
C ARG A 283 -13.91 6.77 -11.91
N ALA A 284 -12.80 6.64 -11.19
CA ALA A 284 -11.85 7.74 -10.99
C ALA A 284 -11.19 8.16 -12.31
N LEU A 285 -10.72 7.20 -13.10
CA LEU A 285 -10.05 7.47 -14.39
C LEU A 285 -10.98 8.08 -15.45
N LYS A 286 -12.28 7.84 -15.36
CA LYS A 286 -13.28 8.46 -16.25
C LYS A 286 -13.60 9.92 -15.90
N ASN A 287 -13.19 10.37 -14.72
CA ASN A 287 -13.39 11.75 -14.29
C ASN A 287 -12.20 12.66 -14.65
N CYS A 288 -11.17 12.11 -15.31
CA CYS A 288 -10.07 12.86 -15.91
C CYS A 288 -10.53 13.70 -17.11
#